data_AF-A0A2D4HEC3-F1
#
_entry.id   AF-A0A2D4HEC3-F1
#
_cell.length_a   1.000
_cell.length_b   1.000
_cell.length_c   1.000
_cell.angle_alpha   90.00
_cell.angle_beta   90.00
_cell.angle_gamma   90.00
#
_symmetry.space_group_name_H-M   'P 1'
#
loop_
_entity.id
_entity.type
_entity.pdbx_description
1 polymer ?
#
loop_
_entity_poly.entity_id
_entity_poly.type
_entity_poly.pdbx_seq_one_letter_code
_entity_poly.pdbx_strand_id
1 'polypeptide(L)'
;SGMWLLKMEEKFTSGQYRGITDFVADFRLMLETCYRLHGVDHWLSKQAQKLEMMLEQKLALLSRHLREKTAIAVTSKGFYGLEDEKGTACTSTRRRSTPRSLAGLTTGVFESVMVQVLRQEEQLRAKEEKRLREQERKEAEEANQKEVEEWEKSLLSQAAPTQMENMWEIPAIGHFLCLAQHILNLPEIVFYELERCLLMPQCSPFLSKIMTSLLSPPHRRSTLHRKPSFPYRTWEAALRQKVQQWYTVVGQTDNPDGCAEKLGLCPQFFTVLGEVSPLEEKPFHELPFCQKVWLLKGLCDSVYETQKDVQDAVLGQPIHECREVILGYDYLEHAYVHFPQFCGADVRIYK
;
A
#
# COMPACT_ATOMS: atom_id res chain seq x y z
N SER A 1 32.77 31.61 15.41
CA SER A 1 32.39 32.96 15.87
C SER A 1 31.92 33.79 14.70
N GLY A 2 30.74 34.40 14.77
CA GLY A 2 30.22 35.23 13.68
C GLY A 2 31.08 36.47 13.39
N MET A 3 30.98 36.95 12.14
CA MET A 3 31.65 38.17 11.64
C MET A 3 30.59 39.12 11.05
N TRP A 4 30.72 40.42 11.32
CA TRP A 4 29.84 41.48 10.83
C TRP A 4 30.61 42.81 10.71
N LEU A 5 30.07 43.78 9.98
CA LEU A 5 30.78 45.01 9.60
C LEU A 5 31.36 45.79 10.80
N LEU A 6 30.59 46.01 11.87
CA LEU A 6 31.07 46.75 13.05
C LEU A 6 32.28 46.07 13.70
N LYS A 7 32.25 44.74 13.81
CA LYS A 7 33.38 43.98 14.35
C LYS A 7 34.60 44.04 13.44
N MET A 8 34.40 44.08 12.12
CA MET A 8 35.49 44.27 11.18
C MET A 8 36.11 45.67 11.28
N GLU A 9 35.30 46.70 11.52
CA GLU A 9 35.73 48.08 11.74
C GLU A 9 36.54 48.21 13.04
N GLU A 10 36.09 47.59 14.13
CA GLU A 10 36.84 47.50 15.39
C GLU A 10 38.20 46.83 15.19
N LYS A 11 38.24 45.69 14.49
CA LYS A 11 39.50 45.00 14.17
C LYS A 11 40.43 45.84 13.30
N PHE A 12 39.89 46.64 12.38
CA PHE A 12 40.67 47.49 11.49
C PHE A 12 41.30 48.65 12.26
N THR A 13 40.50 49.36 13.07
CA THR A 13 40.95 50.52 13.87
C THR A 13 41.95 50.13 14.96
N SER A 14 41.79 48.94 15.54
CA SER A 14 42.74 48.40 16.53
C SER A 14 43.98 47.72 15.93
N GLY A 15 44.13 47.73 14.60
CA GLY A 15 45.32 47.18 13.93
C GLY A 15 45.46 45.65 14.04
N GLN A 16 44.35 44.92 14.20
CA GLN A 16 44.36 43.46 14.40
C GLN A 16 44.57 42.66 13.11
N TYR A 17 44.43 43.26 11.93
CA TYR A 17 44.70 42.60 10.66
C TYR A 17 46.19 42.64 10.32
N ARG A 18 46.81 41.48 10.10
CA ARG A 18 48.24 41.39 9.73
C ARG A 18 48.47 41.77 8.27
N GLY A 19 47.42 41.74 7.46
CA GLY A 19 47.44 42.18 6.08
C GLY A 19 46.08 42.06 5.41
N ILE A 20 46.05 42.41 4.13
CA ILE A 20 44.83 42.43 3.31
C ILE A 20 44.14 41.05 3.21
N THR A 21 44.92 39.96 3.26
CA THR A 21 44.39 38.59 3.25
C THR A 21 43.45 38.33 4.41
N ASP A 22 43.81 38.76 5.63
CA ASP A 22 43.00 38.56 6.83
C ASP A 22 41.69 39.36 6.76
N PHE A 23 41.78 40.61 6.27
CA PHE A 23 40.61 41.47 6.10
C PHE A 23 39.62 40.89 5.08
N VAL A 24 40.10 40.45 3.92
CA VAL A 24 39.25 39.86 2.87
C VAL A 24 38.67 38.52 3.30
N ALA A 25 39.42 37.73 4.08
CA ALA A 25 38.90 36.49 4.67
C ALA A 25 37.71 36.75 5.60
N ASP A 26 37.82 37.74 6.50
CA ASP A 26 36.72 38.12 7.39
C ASP A 26 35.52 38.71 6.63
N PHE A 27 35.76 39.47 5.55
CA PHE A 27 34.69 40.00 4.71
C PHE A 27 33.91 38.86 4.04
N ARG A 28 34.62 37.90 3.42
CA ARG A 28 33.99 36.74 2.79
C ARG A 28 33.30 35.83 3.80
N LEU A 29 33.86 35.68 5.01
CA LEU A 29 33.21 34.95 6.11
C LEU A 29 31.88 35.61 6.53
N MET A 30 31.82 36.94 6.62
CA MET A 30 30.58 37.66 6.89
C MET A 30 29.52 37.40 5.79
N LEU A 31 29.92 37.47 4.53
CA LEU A 31 29.03 37.19 3.39
C LEU A 31 28.53 35.74 3.40
N GLU A 32 29.43 34.77 3.56
CA GLU A 32 29.10 33.34 3.65
C GLU A 32 28.13 33.08 4.81
N THR A 33 28.38 33.69 5.97
CA THR A 33 27.48 33.59 7.14
C THR A 33 26.09 34.15 6.81
N CYS A 34 26.01 35.28 6.11
CA CYS A 34 24.74 35.84 5.66
C CYS A 34 23.99 34.86 4.74
N TYR A 35 24.69 34.28 3.77
CA TYR A 35 24.10 33.33 2.82
C TYR A 35 23.62 32.05 3.50
N ARG A 36 24.42 31.46 4.40
CA ARG A 36 24.05 30.23 5.11
C ARG A 36 22.89 30.43 6.08
N LEU A 37 22.77 31.62 6.70
CA LEU A 37 21.70 31.90 7.65
C LEU A 37 20.35 32.18 6.99
N HIS A 38 20.36 32.85 5.83
CA HIS A 38 19.12 33.33 5.20
C HIS A 38 18.76 32.60 3.90
N GLY A 39 19.69 31.87 3.30
CA GLY A 39 19.59 31.34 1.94
C GLY A 39 20.04 32.35 0.89
N VAL A 40 20.58 31.87 -0.23
CA VAL A 40 21.19 32.70 -1.28
C VAL A 40 20.21 33.59 -2.05
N ASP A 41 18.91 33.29 -1.99
CA ASP A 41 17.86 34.03 -2.67
C ASP A 41 17.10 35.02 -1.77
N HIS A 42 17.40 35.04 -0.47
CA HIS A 42 16.81 35.98 0.47
C HIS A 42 17.20 37.43 0.17
N TRP A 43 16.30 38.38 0.45
CA TRP A 43 16.51 39.80 0.13
C TRP A 43 17.79 40.39 0.75
N LEU A 44 18.14 39.96 1.97
CA LEU A 44 19.37 40.36 2.65
C LEU A 44 20.62 39.79 1.96
N SER A 45 20.56 38.53 1.52
CA SER A 45 21.60 37.88 0.73
C SER A 45 21.79 38.57 -0.62
N LYS A 46 20.73 39.10 -1.24
CA LYS A 46 20.86 39.92 -2.46
C LYS A 46 21.59 41.25 -2.19
N GLN A 47 21.46 41.85 -1.00
CA GLN A 47 22.27 43.01 -0.64
C GLN A 47 23.73 42.62 -0.37
N ALA A 48 23.95 41.49 0.31
CA ALA A 48 25.29 40.93 0.52
C ALA A 48 26.00 40.60 -0.81
N GLN A 49 25.30 40.08 -1.82
CA GLN A 49 25.84 39.86 -3.17
C GLN A 49 26.28 41.17 -3.85
N LYS A 50 25.57 42.28 -3.62
CA LYS A 50 26.03 43.60 -4.10
C LYS A 50 27.30 44.05 -3.37
N LEU A 51 27.39 43.82 -2.06
CA LEU A 51 28.62 44.09 -1.29
C LEU A 51 29.79 43.24 -1.79
N GLU A 52 29.55 41.97 -2.08
CA GLU A 52 30.54 41.05 -2.66
C GLU A 52 31.04 41.54 -4.02
N MET A 53 30.12 41.93 -4.91
CA MET A 53 30.48 42.50 -6.21
C MET A 53 31.33 43.77 -6.06
N MET A 54 30.97 44.66 -5.14
CA MET A 54 31.77 45.86 -4.87
C MET A 54 33.15 45.53 -4.30
N LEU A 55 33.25 44.53 -3.41
CA LEU A 55 34.54 44.05 -2.91
C LEU A 55 35.42 43.56 -4.07
N GLU A 56 34.91 42.67 -4.93
CA GLU A 56 35.67 42.14 -6.07
C GLU A 56 36.11 43.23 -7.03
N GLN A 57 35.25 44.22 -7.31
CA GLN A 57 35.61 45.40 -8.10
C GLN A 57 36.76 46.20 -7.49
N LYS A 58 36.80 46.37 -6.16
CA LYS A 58 37.90 47.05 -5.47
C LYS A 58 39.18 46.22 -5.45
N LEU A 59 39.08 44.92 -5.23
CA LEU A 59 40.23 44.01 -5.27
C LEU A 59 40.86 43.96 -6.66
N ALA A 60 40.06 44.04 -7.73
CA ALA A 60 40.55 44.04 -9.11
C ALA A 60 41.48 45.23 -9.45
N LEU A 61 41.37 46.35 -8.72
CA LEU A 61 42.21 47.54 -8.89
C LEU A 61 43.57 47.43 -8.19
N LEU A 62 43.79 46.40 -7.37
CA LEU A 62 45.04 46.20 -6.65
C LEU A 62 46.17 45.73 -7.55
N SER A 63 47.42 45.94 -7.10
CA SER A 63 48.61 45.40 -7.77
C SER A 63 48.53 43.87 -7.85
N ARG A 64 49.20 43.28 -8.84
CA ARG A 64 49.19 41.82 -9.06
C ARG A 64 49.52 41.03 -7.78
N HIS A 65 50.56 41.46 -7.06
CA HIS A 65 50.99 40.81 -5.81
C HIS A 65 49.92 40.83 -4.72
N LEU A 66 49.15 41.91 -4.60
CA LEU A 66 48.05 42.00 -3.63
C LEU A 66 46.82 41.21 -4.10
N ARG A 67 46.52 41.17 -5.41
CA ARG A 67 45.43 40.35 -5.96
C ARG A 67 45.62 38.87 -5.70
N GLU A 68 46.84 38.37 -5.83
CA GLU A 68 47.19 36.97 -5.51
C GLU A 68 46.94 36.67 -4.02
N LYS A 69 47.24 37.61 -3.11
CA LYS A 69 46.98 37.51 -1.66
C LYS A 69 45.50 37.57 -1.28
N THR A 70 44.64 38.10 -2.15
CA THR A 70 43.20 38.24 -1.92
C THR A 70 42.37 37.32 -2.81
N ALA A 71 43.00 36.36 -3.51
CA ALA A 71 42.29 35.39 -4.32
C ALA A 71 41.30 34.58 -3.47
N ILE A 72 40.16 34.22 -4.06
CA ILE A 72 39.09 33.52 -3.34
C ILE A 72 39.55 32.19 -2.74
N ALA A 73 40.38 31.42 -3.45
CA ALA A 73 40.99 30.19 -2.94
C ALA A 73 41.83 30.43 -1.67
N VAL A 74 42.55 31.55 -1.60
CA VAL A 74 43.47 31.88 -0.50
C VAL A 74 42.69 32.29 0.75
N THR A 75 41.70 33.17 0.60
CA THR A 75 41.00 33.72 1.77
C THR A 75 39.81 32.87 2.23
N SER A 76 39.36 31.90 1.41
CA SER A 76 38.30 30.94 1.77
C SER A 76 38.84 29.62 2.31
N LYS A 77 40.14 29.54 2.63
CA LYS A 77 40.81 28.29 3.06
C LYS A 77 40.64 27.15 2.04
N GLY A 78 40.54 27.47 0.75
CA GLY A 78 40.39 26.50 -0.34
C GLY A 78 38.96 26.05 -0.65
N PHE A 79 37.94 26.45 0.13
CA PHE A 79 36.55 26.03 -0.09
C PHE A 79 35.96 26.52 -1.42
N TYR A 80 36.37 27.71 -1.87
CA TYR A 80 35.78 28.37 -3.05
C TYR A 80 36.83 28.62 -4.14
N GLY A 81 37.71 27.64 -4.44
CA GLY A 81 38.76 27.85 -5.43
C GLY A 81 39.65 26.66 -5.78
N LEU A 82 39.04 25.52 -6.13
CA LEU A 82 39.70 24.43 -6.85
C LEU A 82 38.87 24.05 -8.08
N GLU A 83 39.13 24.72 -9.21
CA GLU A 83 39.05 24.03 -10.49
C GLU A 83 40.40 23.34 -10.69
N ASP A 84 40.53 22.11 -10.19
CA ASP A 84 41.60 21.24 -10.68
C ASP A 84 41.15 20.76 -12.07
N GLU A 85 41.78 21.31 -13.11
CA GLU A 85 41.97 20.61 -14.38
C GLU A 85 42.64 19.25 -14.09
N LYS A 86 41.85 18.26 -13.69
CA LYS A 86 42.22 16.84 -13.71
C LYS A 86 41.11 16.06 -14.37
N GLY A 87 41.16 16.07 -15.69
CA GLY A 87 40.32 15.26 -16.55
C GLY A 87 40.84 15.25 -17.98
N THR A 88 41.82 14.38 -18.25
CA THR A 88 42.33 13.94 -19.57
C THR A 88 43.57 14.67 -20.09
N ALA A 89 44.73 14.05 -19.83
CA ALA A 89 45.94 14.26 -20.60
C ALA A 89 45.72 13.78 -22.05
N CYS A 90 45.60 14.72 -22.99
CA CYS A 90 45.89 14.47 -24.40
C CYS A 90 46.67 15.67 -24.95
N THR A 91 47.89 15.37 -25.37
CA THR A 91 48.83 16.21 -26.12
C THR A 91 48.19 17.02 -27.23
N SER A 92 48.35 18.36 -27.24
CA SER A 92 48.60 19.13 -28.46
C SER A 92 48.95 20.61 -28.19
N THR A 93 50.20 20.93 -28.52
CA THR A 93 50.71 22.17 -29.12
C THR A 93 49.89 23.49 -29.04
N ARG A 94 50.51 24.46 -28.35
CA ARG A 94 50.65 25.87 -28.74
C ARG A 94 49.34 26.67 -28.92
N ARG A 95 48.93 27.37 -27.86
CA ARG A 95 48.31 28.71 -27.97
C ARG A 95 48.57 29.53 -26.70
N ARG A 96 49.11 30.73 -26.89
CA ARG A 96 49.25 31.78 -25.88
C ARG A 96 47.86 32.09 -25.30
N SER A 97 47.65 31.78 -24.03
CA SER A 97 46.49 32.26 -23.27
C SER A 97 47.00 33.14 -22.13
N THR A 98 46.90 34.45 -22.33
CA THR A 98 46.88 35.41 -21.25
C THR A 98 45.65 35.14 -20.36
N PRO A 99 45.73 35.31 -19.03
CA PRO A 99 44.57 35.15 -18.18
C PRO A 99 43.63 36.33 -18.45
N ARG A 100 42.53 36.09 -19.18
CA ARG A 100 41.42 37.05 -19.29
C ARG A 100 40.65 37.06 -17.98
N SER A 101 41.22 37.71 -16.97
CA SER A 101 40.44 38.36 -15.93
C SER A 101 40.13 39.76 -16.46
N LEU A 102 38.84 40.15 -16.51
CA LEU A 102 38.28 41.45 -16.95
C LEU A 102 37.84 41.62 -18.42
N ALA A 103 37.14 40.66 -19.03
CA ALA A 103 36.36 40.95 -20.25
C ALA A 103 34.95 40.37 -20.16
N GLY A 104 34.00 41.16 -19.66
CA GLY A 104 32.58 40.75 -19.54
C GLY A 104 31.71 41.74 -18.76
N LEU A 105 31.83 43.04 -19.00
CA LEU A 105 30.86 44.04 -18.52
C LEU A 105 29.68 44.10 -19.50
N THR A 106 28.84 43.07 -19.48
CA THR A 106 27.51 43.11 -20.11
C THR A 106 26.51 42.47 -19.16
N THR A 107 25.39 43.18 -18.97
CA THR A 107 24.29 43.04 -18.01
C THR A 107 23.63 41.66 -17.95
N GLY A 108 24.37 40.63 -17.55
CA GLY A 108 23.88 39.30 -17.17
C GLY A 108 24.39 38.99 -15.76
N VAL A 109 23.48 38.58 -14.88
CA VAL A 109 23.73 38.31 -13.46
C VAL A 109 24.90 37.33 -13.31
N PHE A 110 26.11 37.82 -13.02
CA PHE A 110 27.25 36.97 -12.70
C PHE A 110 27.07 36.50 -11.26
N GLU A 111 26.76 35.23 -11.08
CA GLU A 111 26.61 34.62 -9.76
C GLU A 111 27.99 34.35 -9.15
N SER A 112 28.20 34.70 -7.88
CA SER A 112 29.48 34.45 -7.20
C SER A 112 29.72 32.95 -7.06
N VAL A 113 30.99 32.53 -7.14
CA VAL A 113 31.43 31.15 -6.87
C VAL A 113 30.94 30.68 -5.50
N MET A 114 30.94 31.56 -4.49
CA MET A 114 30.43 31.24 -3.15
C MET A 114 28.94 30.90 -3.18
N VAL A 115 28.14 31.70 -3.89
CA VAL A 115 26.71 31.49 -4.05
C VAL A 115 26.42 30.20 -4.85
N GLN A 116 27.19 29.94 -5.92
CA GLN A 116 27.05 28.75 -6.74
C GLN A 116 27.32 27.47 -5.92
N VAL A 117 28.39 27.43 -5.13
CA VAL A 117 28.71 26.29 -4.26
C VAL A 117 27.65 26.09 -3.18
N LEU A 118 27.22 27.15 -2.50
CA LEU A 118 26.17 27.06 -1.48
C LEU A 118 24.84 26.55 -2.05
N ARG A 119 24.46 26.99 -3.24
CA ARG A 119 23.27 26.48 -3.94
C ARG A 119 23.41 25.01 -4.30
N GLN A 120 24.58 24.57 -4.77
CA GLN A 120 24.84 23.16 -5.05
C GLN A 120 24.78 22.30 -3.77
N GLU A 121 25.34 22.78 -2.66
CA GLU A 121 25.24 22.13 -1.33
C GLU A 121 23.78 21.98 -0.90
N GLU A 122 22.97 23.04 -0.98
CA GLU A 122 21.53 23.00 -0.66
C GLU A 122 20.77 22.03 -1.57
N GLN A 123 21.04 22.01 -2.87
CA GLN A 123 20.42 21.09 -3.82
C GLN A 123 20.79 19.63 -3.55
N LEU A 124 22.04 19.35 -3.18
CA LEU A 124 22.48 18.00 -2.81
C LEU A 124 21.80 17.55 -1.52
N ARG A 125 21.77 18.40 -0.49
CA ARG A 125 21.05 18.09 0.77
C ARG A 125 19.57 17.86 0.54
N ALA A 126 18.91 18.68 -0.27
CA ALA A 126 17.50 18.50 -0.60
C ALA A 126 17.25 17.19 -1.36
N LYS A 127 18.15 16.79 -2.26
CA LYS A 127 18.08 15.49 -2.96
C LYS A 127 18.28 14.32 -2.00
N GLU A 128 19.24 14.40 -1.08
CA GLU A 128 19.51 13.37 -0.07
C GLU A 128 18.34 13.23 0.90
N GLU A 129 17.79 14.34 1.39
CA GLU A 129 16.63 14.36 2.28
C GLU A 129 15.39 13.81 1.58
N LYS A 130 15.16 14.18 0.31
CA LYS A 130 14.07 13.61 -0.49
C LYS A 130 14.21 12.09 -0.63
N ARG A 131 15.42 11.61 -0.94
CA ARG A 131 15.69 10.17 -1.04
C ARG A 131 15.45 9.44 0.28
N LEU A 132 15.86 10.03 1.40
CA LEU A 132 15.64 9.46 2.72
C LEU A 132 14.13 9.35 3.03
N ARG A 133 13.37 10.42 2.79
CA ARG A 133 11.91 10.42 2.99
C ARG A 133 11.18 9.41 2.10
N GLU A 134 11.60 9.27 0.85
CA GLU A 134 11.05 8.25 -0.06
C GLU A 134 11.36 6.82 0.41
N GLN A 135 12.57 6.59 0.92
CA GLN A 135 12.97 5.31 1.49
C GLN A 135 12.17 4.99 2.78
N GLU A 136 12.05 5.94 3.70
CA GLU A 136 11.25 5.77 4.93
C GLU A 136 9.77 5.50 4.61
N ARG A 137 9.21 6.19 3.61
CA ARG A 137 7.85 5.94 3.14
C ARG A 137 7.70 4.53 2.58
N LYS A 138 8.66 4.06 1.79
CA LYS A 138 8.66 2.70 1.22
C LYS A 138 8.77 1.64 2.31
N GLU A 139 9.66 1.81 3.28
CA GLU A 139 9.80 0.90 4.43
C GLU A 139 8.54 0.86 5.29
N ALA A 140 7.88 2.00 5.50
CA ALA A 140 6.60 2.06 6.22
C ALA A 140 5.47 1.35 5.46
N GLU A 141 5.43 1.47 4.13
CA GLU A 141 4.46 0.78 3.29
C GLU A 141 4.69 -0.74 3.29
N GLU A 142 5.95 -1.19 3.17
CA GLU A 142 6.31 -2.60 3.27
C GLU A 142 6.02 -3.18 4.68
N ALA A 143 6.22 -2.41 5.75
CA ALA A 143 5.88 -2.83 7.10
C ALA A 143 4.36 -2.99 7.31
N ASN A 144 3.57 -2.05 6.79
CA ASN A 144 2.10 -2.12 6.82
C ASN A 144 1.60 -3.36 6.05
N GLN A 145 2.15 -3.60 4.86
CA GLN A 145 1.80 -4.77 4.05
C GLN A 145 2.07 -6.08 4.80
N LYS A 146 3.23 -6.21 5.47
CA LYS A 146 3.57 -7.38 6.29
C LYS A 146 2.62 -7.56 7.46
N GLU A 147 2.23 -6.48 8.14
CA GLU A 147 1.27 -6.53 9.25
C GLU A 147 -0.08 -7.08 8.78
N VAL A 148 -0.56 -6.64 7.61
CA VAL A 148 -1.81 -7.15 7.00
C VAL A 148 -1.69 -8.64 6.67
N GLU A 149 -0.59 -9.07 6.06
CA GLU A 149 -0.32 -10.48 5.71
C GLU A 149 -0.25 -11.38 6.96
N GLU A 150 0.43 -10.93 8.00
CA GLU A 150 0.53 -11.66 9.27
C GLU A 150 -0.83 -11.78 9.97
N TRP A 151 -1.61 -10.71 9.97
CA TRP A 151 -2.96 -10.72 10.52
C TRP A 151 -3.88 -11.66 9.72
N GLU A 152 -3.78 -11.70 8.39
CA GLU A 152 -4.53 -12.64 7.55
C GLU A 152 -4.15 -14.10 7.84
N LYS A 153 -2.85 -14.39 7.95
CA LYS A 153 -2.38 -15.72 8.33
C LYS A 153 -2.88 -16.14 9.71
N SER A 154 -2.88 -15.22 10.68
CA SER A 154 -3.43 -15.45 12.01
C SER A 154 -4.93 -15.73 11.97
N LEU A 155 -5.67 -14.97 11.17
CA LEU A 155 -7.10 -15.17 10.97
C LEU A 155 -7.39 -16.57 10.40
N LEU A 156 -6.74 -16.96 9.31
CA LEU A 156 -6.93 -18.27 8.67
C LEU A 156 -6.57 -19.43 9.60
N SER A 157 -5.60 -19.25 10.50
CA SER A 157 -5.23 -20.27 11.49
C SER A 157 -6.37 -20.65 12.46
N GLN A 158 -7.38 -19.78 12.62
CA GLN A 158 -8.56 -20.07 13.44
C GLN A 158 -9.47 -21.16 12.83
N ALA A 159 -9.25 -21.55 11.57
CA ALA A 159 -9.96 -22.66 10.93
C ALA A 159 -9.49 -24.06 11.39
N ALA A 160 -8.45 -24.13 12.23
CA ALA A 160 -7.92 -25.40 12.74
C ALA A 160 -8.96 -26.18 13.58
N PRO A 161 -8.95 -27.53 13.56
CA PRO A 161 -7.99 -28.40 12.87
C PRO A 161 -8.36 -28.70 11.41
N THR A 162 -9.58 -28.38 10.97
CA THR A 162 -10.15 -28.84 9.69
C THR A 162 -9.35 -28.38 8.47
N GLN A 163 -8.58 -27.28 8.60
CA GLN A 163 -7.81 -26.64 7.54
C GLN A 163 -8.68 -26.27 6.34
N MET A 164 -8.75 -24.97 6.03
CA MET A 164 -9.69 -24.45 5.04
C MET A 164 -9.47 -25.05 3.65
N GLU A 165 -8.20 -25.30 3.31
CA GLU A 165 -7.74 -25.92 2.07
C GLU A 165 -8.21 -27.37 1.88
N ASN A 166 -8.70 -28.06 2.91
CA ASN A 166 -9.14 -29.46 2.81
C ASN A 166 -10.67 -29.61 2.77
N MET A 167 -11.41 -28.52 2.56
CA MET A 167 -12.87 -28.54 2.54
C MET A 167 -13.39 -28.19 1.15
N TRP A 168 -13.74 -29.21 0.38
CA TRP A 168 -14.37 -29.07 -0.94
C TRP A 168 -15.75 -28.38 -0.86
N GLU A 169 -16.37 -28.32 0.32
CA GLU A 169 -17.63 -27.62 0.54
C GLU A 169 -17.52 -26.13 0.27
N ILE A 170 -16.36 -25.51 0.54
CA ILE A 170 -16.12 -24.08 0.28
C ILE A 170 -16.23 -23.81 -1.23
N PRO A 171 -15.48 -24.50 -2.11
CA PRO A 171 -15.64 -24.27 -3.53
C PRO A 171 -17.00 -24.67 -4.08
N ALA A 172 -17.67 -25.68 -3.51
CA ALA A 172 -19.04 -26.01 -3.87
C ALA A 172 -20.04 -24.89 -3.54
N ILE A 173 -19.92 -24.27 -2.35
CA ILE A 173 -20.71 -23.10 -1.95
C ILE A 173 -20.44 -21.95 -2.91
N GLY A 174 -19.16 -21.62 -3.13
CA GLY A 174 -18.76 -20.52 -4.02
C GLY A 174 -19.31 -20.70 -5.43
N HIS A 175 -19.20 -21.89 -6.00
CA HIS A 175 -19.73 -22.22 -7.32
C HIS A 175 -21.23 -21.96 -7.41
N PHE A 176 -22.01 -22.52 -6.48
CA PHE A 176 -23.46 -22.32 -6.46
C PHE A 176 -23.83 -20.84 -6.34
N LEU A 177 -23.18 -20.10 -5.43
CA LEU A 177 -23.46 -18.68 -5.24
C LEU A 177 -23.16 -17.85 -6.49
N CYS A 178 -22.11 -18.20 -7.26
CA CYS A 178 -21.82 -17.58 -8.55
C CYS A 178 -22.92 -17.86 -9.58
N LEU A 179 -23.31 -19.13 -9.76
CA LEU A 179 -24.34 -19.52 -10.73
C LEU A 179 -25.72 -18.92 -10.40
N ALA A 180 -26.05 -18.86 -9.11
CA ALA A 180 -27.33 -18.37 -8.62
C ALA A 180 -27.31 -16.86 -8.31
N GLN A 181 -26.23 -16.14 -8.64
CA GLN A 181 -25.99 -14.76 -8.19
C GLN A 181 -27.17 -13.83 -8.53
N HIS A 182 -27.64 -13.87 -9.77
CA HIS A 182 -28.72 -13.00 -10.23
C HIS A 182 -30.06 -13.34 -9.58
N ILE A 183 -30.46 -14.63 -9.58
CA ILE A 183 -31.75 -15.07 -9.03
C ILE A 183 -31.81 -14.88 -7.50
N LEU A 184 -30.67 -15.02 -6.81
CA LEU A 184 -30.53 -14.76 -5.39
C LEU A 184 -30.22 -13.28 -5.07
N ASN A 185 -30.07 -12.40 -6.07
CA ASN A 185 -29.72 -10.99 -5.88
C ASN A 185 -28.51 -10.81 -4.94
N LEU A 186 -27.45 -11.58 -5.21
CA LEU A 186 -26.21 -11.61 -4.45
C LEU A 186 -25.21 -10.56 -4.98
N PRO A 187 -24.29 -10.07 -4.13
CA PRO A 187 -23.14 -9.31 -4.59
C PRO A 187 -22.21 -10.16 -5.47
N GLU A 188 -21.19 -9.53 -6.06
CA GLU A 188 -20.05 -10.25 -6.62
C GLU A 188 -19.43 -11.19 -5.58
N ILE A 189 -19.26 -12.46 -5.95
CA ILE A 189 -18.75 -13.48 -5.05
C ILE A 189 -17.23 -13.45 -5.11
N VAL A 190 -16.63 -12.95 -4.03
CA VAL A 190 -15.18 -12.85 -3.89
C VAL A 190 -14.71 -13.94 -2.94
N PHE A 191 -13.84 -14.83 -3.41
CA PHE A 191 -13.53 -16.07 -2.68
C PHE A 191 -12.76 -15.86 -1.37
N TYR A 192 -11.76 -14.98 -1.37
CA TYR A 192 -11.06 -14.65 -0.13
C TYR A 192 -12.03 -14.05 0.90
N GLU A 193 -13.07 -13.32 0.46
CA GLU A 193 -14.14 -12.85 1.36
C GLU A 193 -15.03 -13.99 1.82
N LEU A 194 -15.37 -14.96 0.96
CA LEU A 194 -16.16 -16.14 1.30
C LEU A 194 -15.49 -16.96 2.41
N GLU A 195 -14.18 -17.18 2.30
CA GLU A 195 -13.37 -17.83 3.32
C GLU A 195 -13.36 -17.05 4.66
N ARG A 196 -13.04 -15.75 4.59
CA ARG A 196 -12.88 -14.88 5.77
C ARG A 196 -14.19 -14.61 6.48
N CYS A 197 -15.29 -14.54 5.74
CA CYS A 197 -16.57 -14.16 6.30
C CYS A 197 -17.12 -15.20 7.29
N LEU A 198 -16.75 -16.47 7.15
CA LEU A 198 -17.12 -17.53 8.09
C LEU A 198 -16.23 -17.52 9.35
N LEU A 199 -15.02 -16.98 9.26
CA LEU A 199 -14.14 -16.76 10.41
C LEU A 199 -14.57 -15.53 11.23
N MET A 200 -15.07 -14.48 10.58
CA MET A 200 -15.55 -13.25 11.24
C MET A 200 -17.00 -12.89 10.86
N PRO A 201 -17.98 -13.75 11.19
CA PRO A 201 -19.35 -13.63 10.68
C PRO A 201 -20.10 -12.40 11.21
N GLN A 202 -19.70 -11.89 12.39
CA GLN A 202 -20.30 -10.69 12.98
C GLN A 202 -19.89 -9.40 12.26
N CYS A 203 -18.73 -9.40 11.61
CA CYS A 203 -18.13 -8.23 11.00
C CYS A 203 -18.20 -8.26 9.47
N SER A 204 -18.93 -9.22 8.88
CA SER A 204 -18.98 -9.41 7.42
C SER A 204 -20.30 -8.90 6.82
N PRO A 205 -20.30 -7.76 6.12
CA PRO A 205 -21.41 -7.34 5.28
C PRO A 205 -21.67 -8.33 4.14
N PHE A 206 -20.61 -8.97 3.63
CA PHE A 206 -20.67 -9.97 2.57
C PHE A 206 -21.52 -11.17 3.00
N LEU A 207 -21.19 -11.80 4.13
CA LEU A 207 -22.00 -12.89 4.69
C LEU A 207 -23.41 -12.43 5.03
N SER A 208 -23.58 -11.22 5.55
CA SER A 208 -24.90 -10.68 5.86
C SER A 208 -25.80 -10.61 4.63
N LYS A 209 -25.27 -10.22 3.45
CA LYS A 209 -26.03 -10.23 2.18
C LYS A 209 -26.38 -11.65 1.74
N ILE A 210 -25.42 -12.58 1.80
CA ILE A 210 -25.64 -14.00 1.47
C ILE A 210 -26.75 -14.59 2.35
N MET A 211 -26.62 -14.48 3.68
CA MET A 211 -27.58 -15.01 4.63
C MET A 211 -28.95 -14.37 4.49
N THR A 212 -29.01 -13.05 4.23
CA THR A 212 -30.27 -12.36 3.96
C THR A 212 -30.98 -12.96 2.74
N SER A 213 -30.25 -13.25 1.67
CA SER A 213 -30.84 -13.81 0.46
C SER A 213 -31.30 -15.26 0.65
N LEU A 214 -30.44 -16.12 1.18
CA LEU A 214 -30.73 -17.55 1.36
C LEU A 214 -31.90 -17.79 2.34
N LEU A 215 -31.96 -17.01 3.42
CA LEU A 215 -33.00 -17.12 4.45
C LEU A 215 -34.29 -16.35 4.11
N SER A 216 -34.26 -15.49 3.08
CA SER A 216 -35.47 -14.78 2.63
C SER A 216 -36.37 -15.69 1.79
N PRO A 217 -37.70 -15.56 1.93
CA PRO A 217 -38.65 -16.22 1.04
C PRO A 217 -38.41 -15.84 -0.43
N PRO A 218 -38.59 -16.76 -1.41
CA PRO A 218 -38.28 -16.50 -2.82
C PRO A 218 -38.93 -15.22 -3.37
N HIS A 219 -40.22 -15.02 -3.10
CA HIS A 219 -40.99 -13.86 -3.55
C HIS A 219 -40.50 -12.50 -3.00
N ARG A 220 -39.65 -12.48 -1.97
CA ARG A 220 -39.07 -11.24 -1.42
C ARG A 220 -37.69 -10.91 -2.00
N ARG A 221 -36.98 -11.87 -2.61
CA ARG A 221 -35.57 -11.71 -3.03
C ARG A 221 -35.36 -10.61 -4.06
N SER A 222 -36.30 -10.47 -5.01
CA SER A 222 -36.25 -9.45 -6.06
C SER A 222 -36.23 -8.02 -5.52
N THR A 223 -36.68 -7.79 -4.29
CA THR A 223 -36.72 -6.46 -3.66
C THR A 223 -35.58 -6.21 -2.66
N LEU A 224 -34.67 -7.18 -2.47
CA LEU A 224 -33.60 -7.06 -1.48
C LEU A 224 -32.63 -5.91 -1.79
N HIS A 225 -32.46 -5.53 -3.06
CA HIS A 225 -31.63 -4.37 -3.44
C HIS A 225 -32.17 -3.04 -2.90
N ARG A 226 -33.42 -2.98 -2.43
CA ARG A 226 -34.06 -1.79 -1.87
C ARG A 226 -34.06 -1.75 -0.34
N LYS A 227 -33.55 -2.79 0.33
CA LYS A 227 -33.59 -2.94 1.78
C LYS A 227 -32.19 -3.22 2.33
N PRO A 228 -31.90 -2.79 3.57
CA PRO A 228 -30.67 -3.22 4.22
C PRO A 228 -30.67 -4.73 4.41
N SER A 229 -29.49 -5.34 4.29
CA SER A 229 -29.28 -6.74 4.68
C SER A 229 -29.59 -6.93 6.16
N PHE A 230 -30.03 -8.13 6.53
CA PHE A 230 -30.24 -8.49 7.92
C PHE A 230 -28.96 -8.28 8.74
N PRO A 231 -29.04 -7.59 9.90
CA PRO A 231 -27.95 -7.57 10.88
C PRO A 231 -27.64 -8.98 11.38
N TYR A 232 -26.43 -9.18 11.92
CA TYR A 232 -25.96 -10.48 12.44
C TYR A 232 -27.01 -11.22 13.28
N ARG A 233 -27.56 -10.56 14.30
CA ARG A 233 -28.55 -11.16 15.21
C ARG A 233 -29.83 -11.59 14.51
N THR A 234 -30.23 -10.87 13.47
CA THR A 234 -31.47 -11.15 12.74
C THR A 234 -31.31 -12.37 11.84
N TRP A 235 -30.23 -12.43 11.04
CA TRP A 235 -30.02 -13.61 10.19
C TRP A 235 -29.62 -14.84 11.00
N GLU A 236 -28.88 -14.69 12.10
CA GLU A 236 -28.50 -15.83 12.95
C GLU A 236 -29.73 -16.46 13.61
N ALA A 237 -30.68 -15.66 14.09
CA ALA A 237 -31.94 -16.16 14.62
C ALA A 237 -32.78 -16.88 13.56
N ALA A 238 -32.83 -16.33 12.33
CA ALA A 238 -33.52 -16.97 11.21
C ALA A 238 -32.85 -18.28 10.79
N LEU A 239 -31.52 -18.34 10.76
CA LEU A 239 -30.76 -19.56 10.53
C LEU A 239 -31.07 -20.60 11.61
N ARG A 240 -30.98 -20.22 12.89
CA ARG A 240 -31.28 -21.09 14.03
C ARG A 240 -32.66 -21.70 13.91
N GLN A 241 -33.68 -20.90 13.60
CA GLN A 241 -35.03 -21.39 13.41
C GLN A 241 -35.13 -22.37 12.22
N LYS A 242 -34.49 -22.04 11.09
CA LYS A 242 -34.50 -22.88 9.88
C LYS A 242 -33.84 -24.23 10.12
N VAL A 243 -32.67 -24.24 10.77
CA VAL A 243 -31.93 -25.45 11.11
C VAL A 243 -32.71 -26.28 12.12
N GLN A 244 -33.29 -25.66 13.15
CA GLN A 244 -34.15 -26.37 14.10
C GLN A 244 -35.32 -27.09 13.42
N GLN A 245 -35.92 -26.43 12.42
CA GLN A 245 -36.99 -27.02 11.64
C GLN A 245 -36.51 -28.27 10.88
N TRP A 246 -35.31 -28.24 10.29
CA TRP A 246 -34.73 -29.41 9.63
C TRP A 246 -34.54 -30.58 10.58
N TYR A 247 -33.93 -30.37 11.75
CA TYR A 247 -33.76 -31.42 12.76
C TYR A 247 -35.10 -31.98 13.24
N THR A 248 -36.08 -31.11 13.49
CA THR A 248 -37.43 -31.52 13.92
C THR A 248 -38.10 -32.38 12.87
N VAL A 249 -38.05 -31.98 11.59
CA VAL A 249 -38.69 -32.70 10.49
C VAL A 249 -38.02 -34.05 10.26
N VAL A 250 -36.68 -34.10 10.26
CA VAL A 250 -35.94 -35.35 10.03
C VAL A 250 -36.11 -36.32 11.19
N GLY A 251 -36.03 -35.84 12.44
CA GLY A 251 -36.15 -36.66 13.65
C GLY A 251 -37.54 -37.23 13.93
N GLN A 252 -38.58 -36.74 13.25
CA GLN A 252 -39.97 -37.23 13.38
C GLN A 252 -40.32 -38.33 12.38
N THR A 253 -39.38 -38.74 11.51
CA THR A 253 -39.65 -39.70 10.44
C THR A 253 -38.98 -41.05 10.68
N ASP A 254 -39.63 -42.11 10.20
CA ASP A 254 -39.04 -43.46 10.20
C ASP A 254 -37.93 -43.64 9.15
N ASN A 255 -37.80 -42.68 8.22
CA ASN A 255 -36.75 -42.64 7.19
C ASN A 255 -36.06 -41.26 7.16
N PRO A 256 -35.09 -41.03 8.07
CA PRO A 256 -34.36 -39.77 8.17
C PRO A 256 -33.65 -39.38 6.87
N ASP A 257 -33.03 -40.33 6.17
CA ASP A 257 -32.26 -40.08 4.95
C ASP A 257 -33.15 -39.59 3.82
N GLY A 258 -34.25 -40.30 3.54
CA GLY A 258 -35.21 -39.86 2.52
C GLY A 258 -35.93 -38.55 2.89
N CYS A 259 -36.01 -38.21 4.18
CA CYS A 259 -36.52 -36.92 4.62
C CYS A 259 -35.50 -35.79 4.41
N ALA A 260 -34.22 -36.05 4.71
CA ALA A 260 -33.12 -35.12 4.47
C ALA A 260 -32.98 -34.78 2.99
N GLU A 261 -33.06 -35.78 2.09
CA GLU A 261 -33.01 -35.57 0.64
C GLU A 261 -34.12 -34.63 0.15
N LYS A 262 -35.35 -34.78 0.65
CA LYS A 262 -36.48 -33.88 0.30
C LYS A 262 -36.27 -32.45 0.78
N LEU A 263 -35.45 -32.25 1.81
CA LEU A 263 -35.05 -30.93 2.29
C LEU A 263 -33.84 -30.37 1.54
N GLY A 264 -33.25 -31.15 0.63
CA GLY A 264 -32.01 -30.82 -0.07
C GLY A 264 -30.77 -30.98 0.81
N LEU A 265 -30.80 -31.84 1.82
CA LEU A 265 -29.69 -32.03 2.75
C LEU A 265 -29.08 -33.42 2.52
N CYS A 266 -27.77 -33.47 2.33
CA CYS A 266 -27.06 -34.74 2.23
C CYS A 266 -26.87 -35.38 3.62
N PRO A 267 -26.74 -36.72 3.73
CA PRO A 267 -26.55 -37.41 5.02
C PRO A 267 -25.33 -36.91 5.83
N GLN A 268 -24.27 -36.47 5.13
CA GLN A 268 -23.06 -35.91 5.75
C GLN A 268 -23.36 -34.66 6.58
N PHE A 269 -24.40 -33.89 6.23
CA PHE A 269 -24.79 -32.69 6.97
C PHE A 269 -25.06 -33.00 8.45
N PHE A 270 -25.89 -34.00 8.74
CA PHE A 270 -26.22 -34.41 10.11
C PHE A 270 -25.06 -35.17 10.77
N THR A 271 -24.25 -35.88 9.97
CA THR A 271 -23.03 -36.54 10.49
C THR A 271 -22.03 -35.53 11.05
N VAL A 272 -21.83 -34.40 10.37
CA VAL A 272 -20.84 -33.38 10.76
C VAL A 272 -21.38 -32.45 11.85
N LEU A 273 -22.66 -32.07 11.78
CA LEU A 273 -23.27 -31.16 12.75
C LEU A 273 -23.68 -31.87 14.06
N GLY A 274 -23.92 -33.18 14.01
CA GLY A 274 -24.31 -34.01 15.15
C GLY A 274 -25.80 -34.36 15.16
N GLU A 275 -26.21 -35.14 16.18
CA GLU A 275 -27.60 -35.59 16.33
C GLU A 275 -28.58 -34.45 16.69
N VAL A 276 -28.06 -33.38 17.29
CA VAL A 276 -28.80 -32.17 17.67
C VAL A 276 -28.22 -30.95 16.99
N SER A 277 -29.04 -29.91 16.80
CA SER A 277 -28.61 -28.69 16.16
C SER A 277 -27.51 -28.01 17.01
N PRO A 278 -26.29 -27.76 16.47
CA PRO A 278 -25.22 -27.10 17.22
C PRO A 278 -25.57 -25.64 17.55
N LEU A 279 -26.55 -25.09 16.84
CA LEU A 279 -27.09 -23.77 17.12
C LEU A 279 -27.99 -23.75 18.36
N GLU A 280 -28.38 -24.88 18.97
CA GLU A 280 -29.13 -24.84 20.23
C GLU A 280 -28.24 -24.29 21.38
N GLU A 281 -27.01 -24.78 21.46
CA GLU A 281 -26.07 -24.44 22.54
C GLU A 281 -25.29 -23.16 22.28
N LYS A 282 -24.82 -22.96 21.03
CA LYS A 282 -23.90 -21.89 20.68
C LYS A 282 -24.45 -20.99 19.58
N PRO A 283 -24.14 -19.68 19.60
CA PRO A 283 -24.42 -18.82 18.46
C PRO A 283 -23.48 -19.15 17.29
N PHE A 284 -23.92 -18.86 16.07
CA PHE A 284 -23.18 -19.22 14.85
C PHE A 284 -21.68 -18.85 14.88
N HIS A 285 -21.33 -17.66 15.36
CA HIS A 285 -19.94 -17.18 15.40
C HIS A 285 -19.00 -17.98 16.32
N GLU A 286 -19.54 -18.68 17.32
CA GLU A 286 -18.77 -19.50 18.27
C GLU A 286 -18.64 -20.97 17.84
N LEU A 287 -19.29 -21.35 16.74
CA LEU A 287 -19.19 -22.71 16.22
C LEU A 287 -17.78 -23.00 15.65
N PRO A 288 -17.34 -24.26 15.64
CA PRO A 288 -16.19 -24.68 14.85
C PRO A 288 -16.34 -24.28 13.38
N PHE A 289 -15.22 -23.93 12.73
CA PHE A 289 -15.24 -23.47 11.34
C PHE A 289 -15.92 -24.47 10.38
N CYS A 290 -15.62 -25.75 10.52
CA CYS A 290 -16.27 -26.84 9.76
C CYS A 290 -17.80 -26.79 9.86
N GLN A 291 -18.34 -26.64 11.08
CA GLN A 291 -19.80 -26.56 11.27
C GLN A 291 -20.41 -25.31 10.63
N LYS A 292 -19.72 -24.17 10.65
CA LYS A 292 -20.17 -22.96 9.95
C LYS A 292 -20.26 -23.17 8.44
N VAL A 293 -19.26 -23.85 7.85
CA VAL A 293 -19.26 -24.19 6.42
C VAL A 293 -20.41 -25.12 6.08
N TRP A 294 -20.60 -26.18 6.86
CA TRP A 294 -21.69 -27.14 6.64
C TRP A 294 -23.08 -26.53 6.78
N LEU A 295 -23.26 -25.60 7.72
CA LEU A 295 -24.51 -24.83 7.84
C LEU A 295 -24.79 -23.97 6.60
N LEU A 296 -23.77 -23.30 6.07
CA LEU A 296 -23.92 -22.50 4.84
C LEU A 296 -24.15 -23.41 3.63
N LYS A 297 -23.43 -24.54 3.52
CA LYS A 297 -23.63 -25.53 2.47
C LYS A 297 -25.05 -26.08 2.48
N GLY A 298 -25.54 -26.53 3.64
CA GLY A 298 -26.91 -27.02 3.77
C GLY A 298 -27.97 -25.98 3.40
N LEU A 299 -27.73 -24.70 3.67
CA LEU A 299 -28.60 -23.62 3.16
C LEU A 299 -28.57 -23.52 1.64
N CYS A 300 -27.38 -23.53 1.03
CA CYS A 300 -27.23 -23.50 -0.43
C CYS A 300 -27.95 -24.69 -1.07
N ASP A 301 -27.73 -25.90 -0.57
CA ASP A 301 -28.32 -27.12 -1.12
C ASP A 301 -29.83 -27.15 -0.93
N SER A 302 -30.31 -26.80 0.26
CA SER A 302 -31.75 -26.70 0.51
C SER A 302 -32.41 -25.67 -0.42
N VAL A 303 -31.77 -24.53 -0.66
CA VAL A 303 -32.29 -23.53 -1.61
C VAL A 303 -32.28 -24.07 -3.04
N TYR A 304 -31.19 -24.69 -3.48
CA TYR A 304 -31.11 -25.28 -4.81
C TYR A 304 -32.14 -26.40 -5.00
N GLU A 305 -32.19 -27.39 -4.13
CA GLU A 305 -33.03 -28.59 -4.30
C GLU A 305 -34.54 -28.32 -4.09
N THR A 306 -34.91 -27.34 -3.26
CA THR A 306 -36.33 -27.09 -2.96
C THR A 306 -36.97 -25.99 -3.79
N GLN A 307 -36.19 -25.21 -4.55
CA GLN A 307 -36.69 -24.01 -5.24
C GLN A 307 -36.45 -24.09 -6.75
N LYS A 308 -37.53 -24.41 -7.46
CA LYS A 308 -37.50 -24.64 -8.91
C LYS A 308 -37.02 -23.44 -9.71
N ASP A 309 -37.37 -22.22 -9.31
CA ASP A 309 -36.92 -20.98 -9.96
C ASP A 309 -35.40 -20.80 -9.89
N VAL A 310 -34.79 -21.20 -8.78
CA VAL A 310 -33.33 -21.19 -8.62
C VAL A 310 -32.69 -22.28 -9.48
N GLN A 311 -33.23 -23.49 -9.50
CA GLN A 311 -32.74 -24.57 -10.38
C GLN A 311 -32.80 -24.18 -11.85
N ASP A 312 -33.95 -23.70 -12.30
CA ASP A 312 -34.17 -23.31 -13.70
C ASP A 312 -33.20 -22.16 -14.08
N ALA A 313 -32.92 -21.22 -13.17
CA ALA A 313 -31.96 -20.14 -13.39
C ALA A 313 -30.50 -20.60 -13.45
N VAL A 314 -30.11 -21.55 -12.60
CA VAL A 314 -28.76 -22.15 -12.58
C VAL A 314 -28.53 -23.03 -13.81
N LEU A 315 -29.49 -23.89 -14.15
CA LEU A 315 -29.44 -24.77 -15.33
C LEU A 315 -29.54 -23.99 -16.65
N GLY A 316 -30.14 -22.79 -16.62
CA GLY A 316 -30.25 -21.89 -17.76
C GLY A 316 -28.98 -21.08 -18.05
N GLN A 317 -27.96 -21.11 -17.18
CA GLN A 317 -26.67 -20.48 -17.46
C GLN A 317 -25.98 -21.20 -18.63
N PRO A 318 -25.14 -20.51 -19.43
CA PRO A 318 -24.37 -21.14 -20.49
C PRO A 318 -23.55 -22.33 -19.98
N ILE A 319 -23.51 -23.44 -20.72
CA ILE A 319 -22.86 -24.70 -20.27
C ILE A 319 -21.40 -24.51 -19.83
N HIS A 320 -20.67 -23.57 -20.45
CA HIS A 320 -19.29 -23.25 -20.10
C HIS A 320 -19.16 -22.39 -18.85
N GLU A 321 -20.24 -21.72 -18.44
CA GLU A 321 -20.36 -20.99 -17.18
C GLU A 321 -20.92 -21.87 -16.06
N CYS A 322 -21.53 -23.02 -16.36
CA CYS A 322 -22.06 -23.96 -15.35
C CYS A 322 -21.09 -25.03 -14.88
N ARG A 323 -20.08 -25.35 -15.69
CA ARG A 323 -19.27 -26.56 -15.50
C ARG A 323 -17.90 -26.25 -14.98
N GLU A 324 -17.53 -27.02 -13.97
CA GLU A 324 -16.16 -27.27 -13.63
C GLU A 324 -15.41 -27.94 -14.79
N VAL A 325 -14.16 -27.54 -14.98
CA VAL A 325 -13.23 -28.05 -15.98
C VAL A 325 -12.31 -29.03 -15.28
N ILE A 326 -12.40 -30.30 -15.66
CA ILE A 326 -11.43 -31.30 -15.20
C ILE A 326 -10.12 -31.06 -15.96
N LEU A 327 -9.09 -30.62 -15.23
CA LEU A 327 -7.75 -30.37 -15.75
C LEU A 327 -6.99 -31.67 -16.03
N GLY A 328 -7.32 -32.74 -15.30
CA GLY A 328 -6.71 -34.05 -15.43
C GLY A 328 -6.84 -34.87 -14.15
N TYR A 329 -6.17 -36.01 -14.15
CA TYR A 329 -6.09 -36.91 -13.01
C TYR A 329 -4.61 -37.20 -12.71
N ASP A 330 -4.24 -37.33 -11.44
CA ASP A 330 -2.91 -37.81 -11.08
C ASP A 330 -2.80 -39.35 -11.14
N TYR A 331 -1.63 -39.87 -10.81
CA TYR A 331 -1.35 -41.31 -10.78
C TYR A 331 -2.15 -42.08 -9.70
N LEU A 332 -2.78 -41.37 -8.76
CA LEU A 332 -3.67 -41.92 -7.73
C LEU A 332 -5.15 -41.73 -8.09
N GLU A 333 -5.44 -41.29 -9.32
CA GLU A 333 -6.78 -40.99 -9.83
C GLU A 333 -7.50 -39.83 -9.12
N HIS A 334 -6.78 -38.94 -8.42
CA HIS A 334 -7.39 -37.71 -7.92
C HIS A 334 -7.68 -36.76 -9.08
N ALA A 335 -8.91 -36.25 -9.15
CA ALA A 335 -9.33 -35.29 -10.16
C ALA A 335 -8.89 -33.87 -9.80
N TYR A 336 -8.26 -33.18 -10.75
CA TYR A 336 -7.92 -31.77 -10.63
C TYR A 336 -9.02 -30.96 -11.30
N VAL A 337 -9.79 -30.24 -10.48
CA VAL A 337 -10.98 -29.54 -10.93
C VAL A 337 -10.74 -28.04 -10.88
N HIS A 338 -11.00 -27.37 -12.01
CA HIS A 338 -10.90 -25.93 -12.14
C HIS A 338 -12.29 -25.34 -12.36
N PHE A 339 -12.60 -24.26 -11.68
CA PHE A 339 -13.86 -23.54 -11.82
C PHE A 339 -13.58 -22.20 -12.51
N PRO A 340 -13.87 -22.07 -13.82
CA PRO A 340 -13.56 -20.84 -14.57
C PRO A 340 -14.23 -19.59 -14.02
N GLN A 341 -15.35 -19.77 -13.31
CA GLN A 341 -16.10 -18.71 -12.62
C GLN A 341 -15.26 -18.08 -11.49
N PHE A 342 -14.17 -18.73 -11.08
CA PHE A 342 -13.26 -18.27 -10.02
C PHE A 342 -12.03 -17.57 -10.61
N CYS A 343 -11.94 -17.40 -11.93
CA CYS A 343 -10.82 -16.72 -12.60
C CYS A 343 -10.87 -15.21 -12.41
N GLY A 344 -10.53 -14.76 -11.20
CA GLY A 344 -10.20 -13.38 -10.86
C GLY A 344 -8.71 -13.19 -10.58
N ALA A 345 -8.39 -12.33 -9.63
CA ALA A 345 -7.02 -11.96 -9.25
C ALA A 345 -6.31 -12.95 -8.29
N ASP A 346 -7.01 -13.97 -7.78
CA ASP A 346 -6.51 -14.85 -6.71
C ASP A 346 -6.70 -16.34 -7.08
N VAL A 347 -5.62 -17.13 -7.04
CA VAL A 347 -5.63 -18.57 -7.34
C VAL A 347 -5.70 -19.35 -6.02
N ARG A 348 -6.79 -20.07 -5.80
CA ARG A 348 -7.02 -20.90 -4.61
C ARG A 348 -6.99 -22.38 -4.98
N ILE A 349 -6.34 -23.19 -4.14
CA ILE A 349 -6.24 -24.64 -4.31
C ILE A 349 -6.84 -25.30 -3.07
N TYR A 350 -7.88 -26.10 -3.30
CA TYR A 350 -8.47 -26.98 -2.29
C TYR A 350 -8.11 -28.43 -2.62
N LYS A 351 -8.07 -29.29 -1.60
CA LYS A 351 -7.73 -30.72 -1.68
C LYS A 351 -8.93 -31.60 -1.45
#